data_AF-A0A8J7IHE1-F1
#
_entry.id   AF-A0A8J7IHE1-F1
#
_cell.length_a   1.000
_cell.length_b   1.000
_cell.length_c   1.000
_cell.angle_alpha   90.00
_cell.angle_beta   90.00
_cell.angle_gamma   90.00
#
_symmetry.space_group_name_H-M   'P 1'
#
loop_
_entity.id
_entity.type
_entity.pdbx_description
1 polymer ?
#
loop_
_entity_poly.entity_id
_entity_poly.type
_entity_poly.pdbx_seq_one_letter_code
_entity_poly.pdbx_strand_id
1 'polypeptide(L)'
;GLGDSREAILEMSRHLVNMGVYPFVVPFVPISGTPLEGHPAPDPAFMRSVLAPLGDMVSAAGMRAKDIKAGCGKCGACSSLSVYEDSGASASLPSPVLA
;
A
#
# COMPACT_ATOMS: atom_id res chain seq x y z
N GLY A 1 -6.66 6.17 -7.61
CA GLY A 1 -8.01 6.19 -8.19
C GLY A 1 -8.60 7.58 -8.33
N LEU A 2 -7.90 8.63 -7.90
CA LEU A 2 -8.37 10.03 -7.96
C LEU A 2 -7.56 10.90 -8.93
N GLY A 3 -6.67 10.29 -9.72
CA GLY A 3 -5.80 10.99 -10.67
C GLY A 3 -4.31 10.69 -10.49
N ASP A 4 -3.90 10.17 -9.32
CA ASP A 4 -2.49 9.81 -9.08
C ASP A 4 -2.03 8.69 -10.04
N SER A 5 -0.84 8.88 -10.60
CA SER A 5 -0.17 7.83 -11.37
C SER A 5 0.31 6.69 -10.47
N ARG A 6 0.53 5.52 -11.07
CA ARG A 6 1.13 4.37 -10.38
C ARG A 6 2.47 4.75 -9.74
N GLU A 7 3.29 5.48 -10.49
CA GLU A 7 4.64 5.88 -10.10
C GLU A 7 4.62 6.83 -8.91
N ALA A 8 3.71 7.82 -8.90
CA ALA A 8 3.56 8.74 -7.78
C ALA A 8 3.14 8.03 -6.48
N ILE A 9 2.23 7.06 -6.58
CA ILE A 9 1.79 6.26 -5.43
C ILE A 9 2.96 5.43 -4.88
N LEU A 10 3.74 4.78 -5.74
CA LEU A 10 4.88 3.95 -5.34
C LEU A 10 6.02 4.78 -4.75
N GLU A 11 6.29 5.97 -5.30
CA GLU A 11 7.31 6.88 -4.79
C GLU A 11 6.95 7.37 -3.37
N MET A 12 5.71 7.83 -3.19
CA MET A 12 5.22 8.22 -1.86
C MET A 12 5.25 7.04 -0.89
N SER A 13 4.85 5.86 -1.34
CA SER A 13 4.87 4.65 -0.50
C SER A 13 6.29 4.29 -0.06
N ARG A 14 7.28 4.40 -0.96
CA ARG A 14 8.69 4.20 -0.65
C ARG A 14 9.18 5.21 0.38
N HIS A 15 8.80 6.47 0.22
CA HIS A 15 9.11 7.50 1.20
C HIS A 15 8.55 7.16 2.60
N LEU A 16 7.29 6.73 2.69
CA LEU A 16 6.66 6.30 3.94
C LEU A 16 7.38 5.08 4.56
N VAL A 17 7.71 4.07 3.75
CA VAL A 17 8.44 2.88 4.21
C VAL A 17 9.81 3.25 4.78
N ASN A 18 10.54 4.15 4.13
CA ASN A 18 11.83 4.63 4.62
C ASN A 18 11.74 5.36 5.98
N MET A 19 10.57 5.92 6.31
CA MET A 19 10.30 6.53 7.60
C MET A 19 9.77 5.55 8.67
N GLY A 20 9.66 4.25 8.34
CA GLY A 20 9.09 3.27 9.25
C GLY A 20 7.55 3.21 9.23
N VAL A 21 6.89 3.83 8.25
CA VAL A 21 5.43 3.91 8.16
C VAL A 21 4.91 2.88 7.15
N TYR A 22 3.99 2.02 7.58
CA TYR A 22 3.32 1.05 6.70
C TYR A 22 2.33 1.77 5.74
N PRO A 23 2.56 1.74 4.41
CA PRO A 23 1.77 2.49 3.43
C PRO A 23 0.47 1.76 3.04
N PHE A 24 -0.62 2.06 3.74
CA PHE A 24 -1.94 1.46 3.49
C PHE A 24 -2.66 2.11 2.29
N VAL A 25 -2.31 1.69 1.07
CA VAL A 25 -2.96 2.17 -0.18
C VAL A 25 -4.35 1.54 -0.33
N VAL A 26 -5.38 2.37 -0.47
CA VAL A 26 -6.77 1.96 -0.68
C VAL A 26 -7.28 2.37 -2.06
N PRO A 27 -8.12 1.57 -2.73
CA PRO A 27 -8.83 2.02 -3.92
C PRO A 27 -9.87 3.08 -3.54
N PHE A 28 -10.15 3.98 -4.47
CA PHE A 28 -11.30 4.87 -4.33
C PHE A 28 -12.60 4.05 -4.42
N VAL A 29 -13.53 4.29 -3.50
CA VAL A 29 -14.88 3.69 -3.48
C VAL A 29 -15.90 4.82 -3.60
N PRO A 30 -16.73 4.85 -4.65
CA PRO A 30 -17.75 5.88 -4.81
C PRO A 30 -18.84 5.71 -3.74
N ILE A 31 -19.23 6.82 -3.10
CA ILE A 31 -20.24 6.82 -2.03
C ILE A 31 -21.41 7.72 -2.46
N SER A 32 -22.63 7.19 -2.43
CA SER A 32 -23.85 7.93 -2.78
C SER A 32 -24.01 9.19 -1.93
N GLY A 33 -24.42 10.29 -2.55
CA GLY A 33 -24.60 11.59 -1.91
C GLY A 33 -23.32 12.40 -1.71
N THR A 34 -22.16 11.90 -2.15
CA THR A 34 -20.90 12.67 -2.15
C THR A 34 -20.65 13.33 -3.51
N PRO A 35 -19.88 14.43 -3.58
CA PRO A 35 -19.56 15.07 -4.86
C PRO A 35 -18.89 14.15 -5.90
N LEU A 36 -18.26 13.07 -5.44
CA LEU A 36 -17.58 12.08 -6.29
C LEU A 36 -18.38 10.78 -6.46
N GLU A 37 -19.69 10.78 -6.18
CA GLU A 37 -20.54 9.59 -6.32
C GLU A 37 -20.51 8.97 -7.72
N GLY A 38 -20.35 9.81 -8.77
CA GLY A 38 -20.26 9.38 -10.16
C GLY A 38 -18.84 9.08 -10.64
N HIS A 39 -17.81 9.29 -9.82
CA HIS A 39 -16.43 8.99 -10.19
C HIS A 39 -16.20 7.48 -10.10
N PRO A 40 -15.62 6.80 -11.09
CA PRO A 40 -15.47 5.35 -11.06
C PRO A 40 -14.41 4.88 -10.05
N ALA A 41 -14.58 3.67 -9.54
CA ALA A 41 -13.51 2.97 -8.84
C ALA A 41 -12.31 2.71 -9.80
N PRO A 42 -11.07 2.63 -9.29
CA PRO A 42 -9.92 2.30 -10.13
C PRO A 42 -10.01 0.87 -10.68
N ASP A 43 -9.47 0.67 -11.87
CA ASP A 43 -9.41 -0.64 -12.50
C ASP A 43 -8.64 -1.67 -11.63
N PRO A 44 -9.10 -2.93 -11.51
CA PRO A 44 -8.40 -3.93 -10.71
C PRO A 44 -6.98 -4.25 -11.18
N ALA A 45 -6.69 -4.18 -12.48
CA ALA A 45 -5.32 -4.36 -12.98
C ALA A 45 -4.42 -3.19 -12.61
N PHE A 46 -4.94 -1.95 -12.64
CA PHE A 46 -4.22 -0.79 -12.08
C PHE A 46 -3.89 -1.02 -10.60
N MET A 47 -4.87 -1.44 -9.79
CA MET A 47 -4.63 -1.71 -8.36
C MET A 47 -3.57 -2.80 -8.15
N ARG A 48 -3.62 -3.91 -8.91
CA ARG A 48 -2.57 -4.94 -8.87
C ARG A 48 -1.18 -4.39 -9.22
N SER A 49 -1.10 -3.52 -10.24
CA SER A 49 0.18 -2.92 -10.67
C SER A 49 0.82 -2.02 -9.62
N VAL A 50 0.04 -1.54 -8.64
CA VAL A 50 0.49 -0.77 -7.47
C VAL A 50 0.77 -1.69 -6.29
N LEU A 51 -0.18 -2.55 -5.93
CA LEU A 51 -0.10 -3.32 -4.68
C LEU A 51 0.97 -4.42 -4.71
N ALA A 52 1.23 -5.05 -5.86
CA ALA A 52 2.26 -6.08 -5.97
C ALA A 52 3.68 -5.54 -5.64
N PRO A 53 4.21 -4.53 -6.35
CA PRO A 53 5.53 -3.97 -6.01
C PRO A 53 5.54 -3.29 -4.63
N LEU A 54 4.40 -2.80 -4.16
CA LEU A 54 4.29 -2.27 -2.79
C LEU A 54 4.44 -3.37 -1.73
N GLY A 55 3.85 -4.54 -1.96
CA GLY A 55 4.01 -5.73 -1.14
C GLY A 55 5.48 -6.11 -0.99
N ASP A 56 6.22 -6.12 -2.11
CA ASP A 56 7.66 -6.39 -2.09
C ASP A 56 8.42 -5.37 -1.23
N MET A 57 8.08 -4.07 -1.34
CA MET A 57 8.74 -3.00 -0.58
C MET A 57 8.53 -3.13 0.93
N VAL A 58 7.29 -3.35 1.40
CA VAL A 58 7.02 -3.50 2.84
C VAL A 58 7.64 -4.78 3.40
N SER A 59 7.70 -5.83 2.58
CA SER A 59 8.33 -7.11 2.93
C SER A 59 9.83 -6.99 3.12
N ALA A 60 10.50 -6.31 2.19
CA ALA A 60 11.92 -6.03 2.26
C ALA A 60 12.27 -5.16 3.47
N ALA A 61 11.35 -4.28 3.90
CA ALA A 61 11.47 -3.46 5.11
C ALA A 61 11.10 -4.19 6.41
N GLY A 62 10.74 -5.48 6.35
CA GLY A 62 10.34 -6.26 7.51
C GLY A 62 9.02 -5.81 8.14
N MET A 63 8.20 -5.03 7.43
CA MET A 63 6.90 -4.59 7.90
C MET A 63 5.83 -5.57 7.46
N ARG A 64 5.04 -6.07 8.41
CA ARG A 64 3.94 -7.00 8.13
C ARG A 64 2.63 -6.49 8.72
N ALA A 65 1.54 -6.59 7.95
CA ALA A 65 0.21 -6.23 8.43
C ALA A 65 -0.19 -7.01 9.70
N LYS A 66 0.26 -8.27 9.81
CA LYS A 66 -0.04 -9.15 10.96
C LYS A 66 0.51 -8.60 12.29
N ASP A 67 1.63 -7.87 12.25
CA ASP A 67 2.31 -7.32 13.43
C ASP A 67 1.69 -5.98 13.88
N ILE A 68 0.84 -5.38 13.06
CA ILE A 68 0.09 -4.18 13.41
C ILE A 68 -0.94 -4.53 14.52
N LYS A 69 -0.99 -3.70 15.57
CA LYS A 69 -1.83 -3.96 16.74
C LYS A 69 -3.28 -3.51 16.58
N ALA A 70 -3.52 -2.42 15.84
CA ALA A 70 -4.84 -1.83 15.62
C ALA A 70 -4.87 -0.95 14.35
N GLY A 71 -6.06 -0.53 13.94
CA GLY A 71 -6.26 0.39 12.81
C GLY A 71 -6.35 -0.30 11.44
N CYS A 72 -6.35 0.51 10.38
CA CYS A 72 -6.66 0.04 9.02
C CYS A 72 -5.67 -1.01 8.50
N GLY A 73 -4.37 -0.84 8.79
CA GLY A 73 -3.35 -1.82 8.41
C GLY A 73 -3.54 -3.18 9.08
N LYS A 74 -4.15 -3.22 10.28
CA LYS A 74 -4.51 -4.48 10.96
C LYS A 74 -5.79 -5.09 10.39
N CYS A 75 -6.82 -4.28 10.15
CA CYS A 75 -8.11 -4.81 9.68
C CYS A 75 -8.06 -5.27 8.22
N GLY A 76 -7.28 -4.60 7.36
CA GLY A 76 -7.13 -4.94 5.95
C GLY A 76 -8.40 -4.82 5.10
N ALA A 77 -9.51 -4.31 5.65
CA ALA A 77 -10.82 -4.39 4.98
C ALA A 77 -10.88 -3.62 3.65
N CYS A 78 -10.16 -2.50 3.56
CA CYS A 78 -10.19 -1.61 2.41
C CYS A 78 -8.98 -1.77 1.47
N SER A 79 -8.05 -2.69 1.76
CA SER A 79 -6.87 -2.90 0.91
C SER A 79 -6.40 -4.34 0.96
N SER A 80 -6.04 -4.90 -0.20
CA SER A 80 -5.48 -6.25 -0.32
C SER A 80 -3.95 -6.29 -0.22
N LEU A 81 -3.29 -5.22 0.25
CA LEU A 81 -1.83 -5.14 0.33
C LEU A 81 -1.19 -6.33 1.06
N SER A 82 -1.78 -6.78 2.17
CA SER A 82 -1.26 -7.90 2.97
C SER A 82 -1.13 -9.20 2.19
N VAL A 83 -1.95 -9.41 1.14
CA VAL A 83 -1.87 -10.59 0.26
C VAL A 83 -0.56 -10.59 -0.54
N TYR A 84 0.03 -9.42 -0.81
CA TYR A 84 1.25 -9.28 -1.58
C TYR A 84 2.53 -9.29 -0.72
N GLU A 85 2.40 -9.33 0.62
CA GLU A 85 3.56 -9.34 1.54
C GLU A 85 4.38 -10.64 1.45
N ASP A 86 3.77 -11.77 1.13
CA ASP A 86 4.49 -13.06 1.14
C ASP A 86 5.00 -13.48 -0.24
N SER A 87 4.82 -12.64 -1.26
CA SER A 87 5.20 -12.95 -2.66
C SER A 87 6.70 -12.73 -2.97
N GLY A 88 7.45 -12.08 -2.08
CA GLY A 88 8.80 -11.58 -2.35
C GLY A 88 9.84 -11.88 -1.25
N ALA A 89 9.77 -13.05 -0.60
CA ALA A 89 10.74 -13.43 0.42
C ALA A 89 12.15 -13.73 -0.16
N SER A 90 12.95 -12.70 -0.52
CA SER A 90 14.43 -12.80 -0.58
C SER A 90 15.22 -11.49 -0.80
N ALA A 91 14.84 -10.33 -0.25
CA ALA A 91 15.73 -9.15 -0.30
C ALA A 91 15.87 -8.49 1.08
N SER A 92 16.99 -8.77 1.75
CA SER A 92 17.43 -8.06 2.94
C SER A 92 17.78 -6.62 2.57
N LEU A 93 17.05 -5.65 3.10
CA LEU A 93 17.53 -4.26 3.09
C LEU A 93 18.66 -4.09 4.12
N PRO A 94 19.70 -3.28 3.84
CA PRO A 94 20.64 -2.87 4.86
C PRO A 94 19.93 -2.01 5.90
N SER A 95 20.23 -2.27 7.17
CA SER A 95 19.67 -1.56 8.33
C SER A 95 19.85 -0.04 8.16
N PRO A 96 18.84 0.79 8.46
CA PRO A 96 19.05 2.22 8.52
C PRO A 96 20.06 2.50 9.64
N VAL A 97 21.22 3.02 9.25
CA VAL A 97 22.20 3.58 10.18
C VAL A 97 21.51 4.78 10.82
N LEU A 98 21.18 4.70 12.11
CA LEU A 98 20.83 5.87 12.91
C LEU A 98 22.01 6.85 12.83
N ALA A 99 21.78 8.00 12.21
CA ALA A 99 22.58 9.21 12.41
C ALA A 99 21.88 10.08 13.44
#